data_AF-A0A972AZM5-F1
#
_entry.id   AF-A0A972AZM5-F1
#
_cell.length_a   1.000
_cell.length_b   1.000
_cell.length_c   1.000
_cell.angle_alpha   90.00
_cell.angle_beta   90.00
_cell.angle_gamma   90.00
#
_symmetry.space_group_name_H-M   'P 1'
#
loop_
_entity.id
_entity.type
_entity.pdbx_description
1 polymer ?
#
loop_
_entity_poly.entity_id
_entity_poly.type
_entity_poly.pdbx_seq_one_letter_code
_entity_poly.pdbx_strand_id
1 'polypeptide(L)'
;MKIRHILIACVLITGAPLAYADLTCRADSFGNTRCSDGTTYRTDSFGTTRDNRGNTWRTDSFGTTRGSDGSTYRRDSFGTTRDHRGNTWRTDSFGTTRGSNGTVCRTDSFGTMRCN
;
A
#
# COMPACT_ATOMS: atom_id res chain seq x y z
N MET A 1 -1.63 -2.07 20.69
CA MET A 1 -2.16 -2.62 19.43
C MET A 1 -2.10 -1.53 18.37
N LYS A 2 -1.15 -1.59 17.43
CA LYS A 2 -1.02 -0.61 16.33
C LYS A 2 -1.12 -1.37 15.03
N ILE A 3 -2.36 -1.54 14.57
CA ILE A 3 -2.72 -2.25 13.35
C ILE A 3 -2.89 -1.23 12.24
N ARG A 4 -2.18 -1.48 11.13
CA ARG A 4 -2.46 -1.09 9.74
C ARG A 4 -2.31 0.39 9.40
N HIS A 5 -1.32 0.68 8.55
CA HIS A 5 -1.50 1.28 7.22
C HIS A 5 -0.20 1.04 6.43
N ILE A 6 0.04 -0.20 6.02
CA ILE A 6 1.02 -0.49 4.96
C ILE A 6 0.24 -0.31 3.66
N LEU A 7 0.18 0.93 3.19
CA LEU A 7 -0.41 1.28 1.90
C LEU A 7 0.53 0.78 0.81
N ILE A 8 0.16 -0.39 0.29
CA ILE A 8 0.70 -0.99 -0.92
C ILE A 8 0.49 -0.01 -2.08
N ALA A 9 1.56 0.19 -2.82
CA ALA A 9 1.61 0.99 -4.03
C ALA A 9 0.49 0.65 -5.03
N CYS A 10 -0.13 1.72 -5.55
CA CYS A 10 -0.70 1.82 -6.89
C CYS A 10 -1.72 0.74 -7.30
N VAL A 11 -2.97 0.88 -6.85
CA VAL A 11 -4.14 0.30 -7.53
C VAL A 11 -5.29 1.30 -7.50
N LEU A 12 -5.64 1.84 -8.69
CA LEU A 12 -6.85 2.59 -8.98
C LEU A 12 -8.06 1.64 -8.91
N ILE A 13 -8.89 1.71 -7.87
CA ILE A 13 -10.24 1.09 -7.87
C ILE A 13 -11.24 2.04 -7.21
N THR A 14 -12.27 2.38 -7.97
CA THR A 14 -13.49 3.12 -7.59
C THR A 14 -14.50 2.20 -6.89
N GLY A 15 -15.15 2.67 -5.81
CA GLY A 15 -16.41 2.13 -5.28
C GLY A 15 -16.46 1.90 -3.76
N ALA A 16 -17.37 2.59 -3.07
CA ALA A 16 -17.70 2.47 -1.63
C ALA A 16 -19.06 1.72 -1.45
N PRO A 17 -19.61 1.47 -0.22
CA PRO A 17 -19.13 1.77 1.14
C PRO A 17 -19.23 0.60 2.18
N LEU A 18 -18.58 0.73 3.35
CA LEU A 18 -19.12 0.51 4.72
C LEU A 18 -18.00 0.52 5.82
N ALA A 19 -18.02 1.58 6.64
CA ALA A 19 -17.53 1.71 8.02
C ALA A 19 -16.12 1.20 8.40
N TYR A 20 -15.14 1.38 7.53
CA TYR A 20 -13.91 2.05 7.96
C TYR A 20 -14.09 3.53 7.60
N ALA A 21 -13.37 4.48 8.20
CA ALA A 21 -13.33 5.81 7.59
C ALA A 21 -12.87 5.58 6.15
N ASP A 22 -13.78 5.68 5.18
CA ASP A 22 -13.47 5.47 3.77
C ASP A 22 -12.38 6.50 3.46
N LEU A 23 -11.14 6.01 3.40
CA LEU A 23 -9.99 6.85 3.12
C LEU A 23 -10.07 7.17 1.63
N THR A 24 -10.83 8.19 1.29
CA THR A 24 -10.96 8.66 -0.08
C THR A 24 -9.78 9.57 -0.36
N CYS A 25 -8.90 9.14 -1.26
CA CYS A 25 -7.77 9.93 -1.70
C CYS A 25 -7.99 10.43 -3.13
N ARG A 26 -7.65 11.69 -3.38
CA ARG A 26 -7.68 12.31 -4.71
C ARG A 26 -6.29 12.83 -5.08
N ALA A 27 -5.76 12.32 -6.18
CA ALA A 27 -4.53 12.82 -6.79
C ALA A 27 -4.83 13.98 -7.76
N ASP A 28 -3.96 14.98 -7.80
CA ASP A 28 -3.92 16.01 -8.82
C ASP A 28 -2.87 15.73 -9.90
N SER A 29 -2.91 16.49 -10.99
CA SER A 29 -1.96 16.36 -12.10
C SER A 29 -0.52 16.79 -11.75
N PHE A 30 -0.31 17.38 -10.57
CA PHE A 30 0.99 17.85 -10.09
C PHE A 30 1.64 16.85 -9.13
N GLY A 31 1.05 15.66 -8.96
CA GLY A 31 1.60 14.60 -8.12
C GLY A 31 1.33 14.78 -6.64
N ASN A 32 0.37 15.64 -6.25
CA ASN A 32 -0.12 15.69 -4.87
C ASN A 32 -1.36 14.80 -4.73
N THR A 33 -1.44 14.08 -3.62
CA THR A 33 -2.62 13.32 -3.22
C THR A 33 -3.13 13.85 -1.90
N ARG A 34 -4.44 14.08 -1.79
CA ARG A 34 -5.10 14.48 -0.54
C ARG A 34 -6.14 13.43 -0.16
N CYS A 35 -6.15 13.01 1.10
CA CYS A 35 -7.08 12.02 1.60
C CYS A 35 -8.09 12.64 2.59
N SER A 36 -9.24 11.99 2.77
CA SER A 36 -10.33 12.43 3.66
C SER A 36 -9.91 12.51 5.13
N ASP A 37 -8.88 11.78 5.55
CA ASP A 37 -8.32 11.82 6.90
C ASP A 37 -7.32 12.98 7.14
N GLY A 38 -7.16 13.85 6.15
CA GLY A 38 -6.23 14.98 6.19
C GLY A 38 -4.77 14.60 5.90
N THR A 39 -4.47 13.34 5.58
CA THR A 39 -3.15 12.98 5.08
C THR A 39 -2.96 13.53 3.66
N THR A 40 -1.76 14.02 3.39
CA THR A 40 -1.39 14.48 2.05
C THR A 40 -0.08 13.85 1.65
N TYR A 41 0.01 13.42 0.41
CA TYR A 41 1.23 12.87 -0.20
C TYR A 41 1.68 13.76 -1.34
N ARG A 42 2.99 13.86 -1.56
CA ARG A 42 3.57 14.48 -2.75
C ARG A 42 4.69 13.62 -3.27
N THR A 43 4.66 13.33 -4.56
CA THR A 43 5.75 12.63 -5.24
C THR A 43 6.58 13.63 -6.03
N ASP A 44 7.90 13.63 -5.82
CA ASP A 44 8.83 14.48 -6.56
C ASP A 44 9.25 13.87 -7.91
N SER A 45 9.96 14.64 -8.72
CA SER A 45 10.49 14.20 -10.02
C SER A 45 11.52 13.07 -9.94
N PHE A 46 12.05 12.79 -8.75
CA PHE A 46 12.98 11.69 -8.51
C PHE A 46 12.28 10.42 -8.02
N GLY A 47 10.95 10.44 -7.94
CA GLY A 47 10.12 9.32 -7.51
C GLY A 47 10.07 9.11 -6.00
N THR A 48 10.47 10.10 -5.20
CA THR A 48 10.30 10.06 -3.75
C THR A 48 8.92 10.58 -3.39
N THR A 49 8.14 9.77 -2.68
CA THR A 49 6.85 10.18 -2.12
C THR A 49 7.02 10.56 -0.66
N ARG A 50 6.47 11.70 -0.24
CA ARG A 50 6.51 12.20 1.14
C ARG A 50 5.10 12.49 1.63
N ASP A 51 4.80 12.16 2.89
CA ASP A 51 3.55 12.57 3.55
C ASP A 51 3.71 13.86 4.38
N ASN A 52 2.59 14.44 4.84
CA ASN A 52 2.57 15.60 5.74
C ASN A 52 3.02 15.30 7.18
N ARG A 53 3.36 14.04 7.49
CA ARG A 53 3.90 13.62 8.80
C ARG A 53 5.42 13.45 8.77
N GLY A 54 6.05 13.70 7.61
CA GLY A 54 7.49 13.64 7.42
C GLY A 54 8.02 12.27 6.96
N ASN A 55 7.15 11.28 6.77
CA ASN A 55 7.54 9.98 6.25
C ASN A 55 7.87 10.08 4.76
N THR A 56 8.86 9.32 4.31
CA THR A 56 9.21 9.22 2.88
C THR A 56 9.27 7.78 2.42
N TRP A 57 8.95 7.57 1.15
CA TRP A 57 9.07 6.29 0.47
C TRP A 57 9.67 6.50 -0.91
N ARG A 58 10.61 5.65 -1.30
CA ARG A 58 11.18 5.65 -2.65
C ARG A 58 11.35 4.23 -3.14
N THR A 59 10.97 4.00 -4.40
CA THR A 59 11.17 2.74 -5.10
C THR A 59 12.38 2.85 -6.02
N ASP A 60 13.34 1.94 -5.88
CA ASP A 60 14.50 1.88 -6.77
C ASP A 60 14.20 1.17 -8.10
N SER A 61 15.14 1.24 -9.04
CA SER A 61 15.03 0.63 -10.37
C SER A 61 14.88 -0.89 -10.34
N PHE A 62 15.22 -1.53 -9.22
CA PHE A 62 15.05 -2.96 -9.03
C PHE A 62 13.68 -3.31 -8.45
N GLY A 63 12.84 -2.32 -8.10
CA GLY A 63 11.51 -2.53 -7.52
C GLY A 63 11.51 -2.68 -5.99
N THR A 64 12.56 -2.23 -5.30
CA THR A 64 12.61 -2.20 -3.84
C THR A 64 12.14 -0.84 -3.34
N THR A 65 11.07 -0.81 -2.56
CA THR A 65 10.58 0.38 -1.87
C THR A 65 11.21 0.48 -0.48
N ARG A 66 11.74 1.65 -0.13
CA ARG A 66 12.32 1.93 1.19
C ARG A 66 11.60 3.10 1.84
N GLY A 67 11.15 2.90 3.08
CA GLY A 67 10.56 3.91 3.95
C GLY A 67 11.60 4.59 4.83
N SER A 68 11.37 5.85 5.21
CA SER A 68 12.19 6.58 6.19
C SER A 68 12.21 5.95 7.58
N ASP A 69 11.23 5.11 7.89
CA ASP A 69 11.12 4.32 9.12
C ASP A 69 12.00 3.06 9.11
N GLY A 70 12.78 2.85 8.06
CA GLY A 70 13.62 1.66 7.87
C GLY A 70 12.86 0.46 7.30
N SER A 71 11.55 0.59 7.01
CA SER A 71 10.81 -0.46 6.34
C SER A 71 11.29 -0.62 4.90
N THR A 72 11.46 -1.86 4.46
CA THR A 72 11.70 -2.17 3.05
C THR A 72 10.71 -3.20 2.55
N TYR A 73 10.30 -3.05 1.30
CA TYR A 73 9.43 -3.98 0.59
C TYR A 73 9.99 -4.23 -0.80
N ARG A 74 9.94 -5.48 -1.26
CA ARG A 74 10.35 -5.85 -2.61
C ARG A 74 9.35 -6.81 -3.20
N ARG A 75 8.87 -6.54 -4.41
CA ARG A 75 8.08 -7.48 -5.21
C ARG A 75 8.98 -8.19 -6.22
N ASP A 76 8.93 -9.52 -6.23
CA ASP A 76 9.64 -10.32 -7.23
C ASP A 76 8.82 -10.50 -8.52
N SER A 77 9.45 -11.08 -9.55
CA SER A 77 8.83 -11.35 -10.85
C SER A 77 7.68 -12.37 -10.79
N PHE A 78 7.60 -13.15 -9.71
CA PHE A 78 6.51 -14.11 -9.48
C PHE A 78 5.33 -13.49 -8.70
N GLY A 79 5.44 -12.20 -8.36
CA GLY A 79 4.40 -11.45 -7.66
C GLY A 79 4.42 -11.61 -6.14
N THR A 80 5.46 -12.20 -5.56
CA THR A 80 5.62 -12.28 -4.09
C THR A 80 6.21 -10.97 -3.59
N THR A 81 5.60 -10.39 -2.57
CA THR A 81 6.14 -9.21 -1.87
C THR A 81 6.81 -9.66 -0.58
N ARG A 82 8.02 -9.20 -0.30
CA ARG A 82 8.78 -9.48 0.93
C ARG A 82 9.06 -8.19 1.70
N ASP A 83 8.96 -8.22 3.03
CA ASP A 83 9.39 -7.11 3.89
C ASP A 83 10.80 -7.30 4.49
N HIS A 84 11.32 -6.25 5.12
CA HIS A 84 12.58 -6.27 5.87
C HIS A 84 12.65 -7.28 7.04
N ARG A 85 11.50 -7.80 7.51
CA ARG A 85 11.42 -8.77 8.61
C ARG A 85 11.39 -10.21 8.11
N GLY A 86 11.46 -10.41 6.79
CA GLY A 86 11.42 -11.71 6.15
C GLY A 86 10.02 -12.25 5.90
N ASN A 87 8.96 -11.49 6.21
CA ASN A 87 7.61 -11.88 5.88
C ASN A 87 7.39 -11.80 4.37
N THR A 88 6.59 -12.72 3.84
CA THR A 88 6.22 -12.75 2.43
C THR A 88 4.71 -12.74 2.26
N TRP A 89 4.22 -12.08 1.21
CA TRP A 89 2.81 -12.09 0.83
C TRP A 89 2.67 -12.37 -0.66
N ARG A 90 1.70 -13.19 -1.03
CA ARG A 90 1.37 -13.47 -2.43
C ARG A 90 -0.14 -13.55 -2.60
N THR A 91 -0.63 -12.95 -3.68
CA THR A 91 -2.04 -12.97 -4.07
C THR A 91 -2.26 -14.04 -5.14
N ASP A 92 -3.25 -14.91 -4.94
CA ASP A 92 -3.65 -15.91 -5.93
C ASP A 92 -4.59 -15.33 -7.00
N SER A 93 -4.87 -16.13 -8.03
CA SER A 93 -5.77 -15.75 -9.14
C SER A 93 -7.22 -15.51 -8.71
N PHE A 94 -7.59 -15.91 -7.49
CA PHE A 94 -8.91 -15.70 -6.91
C PHE A 94 -8.96 -14.47 -5.99
N GLY A 95 -7.89 -13.66 -5.97
CA GLY A 95 -7.82 -12.43 -5.18
C GLY A 95 -7.56 -12.65 -3.68
N THR A 96 -7.07 -13.83 -3.29
CA THR A 96 -6.69 -14.12 -1.90
C THR A 96 -5.20 -13.90 -1.70
N THR A 97 -4.83 -12.97 -0.84
CA THR A 97 -3.45 -12.71 -0.39
C THR A 97 -3.15 -13.50 0.87
N ARG A 98 -2.08 -14.30 0.85
CA ARG A 98 -1.59 -15.04 2.02
C ARG A 98 -0.21 -14.57 2.43
N GLY A 99 -0.05 -14.31 3.72
CA GLY A 99 1.17 -13.90 4.37
C GLY A 99 1.84 -15.03 5.14
N SER A 100 3.17 -15.12 5.11
CA SER A 100 3.93 -16.07 5.95
C SER A 100 3.78 -15.81 7.45
N ASN A 101 3.32 -14.61 7.81
CA ASN A 101 2.99 -14.18 9.17
C ASN A 101 1.57 -14.58 9.61
N GLY A 102 0.86 -15.39 8.82
CA GLY A 102 -0.51 -15.83 9.11
C GLY A 102 -1.61 -14.90 8.61
N THR A 103 -1.28 -13.71 8.07
CA THR A 103 -2.28 -12.81 7.49
C THR A 103 -2.92 -13.44 6.25
N VAL A 104 -4.24 -13.46 6.17
CA VAL A 104 -4.98 -13.84 4.97
C VAL A 104 -6.00 -12.75 4.65
N CYS A 105 -5.83 -12.13 3.49
CA CYS A 105 -6.78 -11.13 2.98
C CYS A 105 -7.47 -11.68 1.73
N ARG A 106 -8.77 -11.44 1.57
CA ARG A 106 -9.49 -11.75 0.34
C ARG A 106 -10.31 -10.54 -0.10
N THR A 107 -10.24 -10.24 -1.39
CA THR A 107 -11.11 -9.25 -2.03
C THR A 107 -12.28 -9.98 -2.67
N ASP A 108 -13.51 -9.61 -2.36
CA ASP A 108 -14.70 -10.18 -3.00
C ASP A 108 -15.00 -9.52 -4.37
N SER A 109 -16.02 -10.02 -5.07
CA SER A 109 -16.43 -9.54 -6.39
C SER A 109 -16.96 -8.09 -6.37
N PHE A 110 -17.28 -7.56 -5.21
CA PHE A 110 -17.72 -6.17 -5.02
C PHE A 110 -16.54 -5.25 -4.67
N GLY A 111 -15.32 -5.77 -4.62
CA GLY A 111 -14.11 -5.01 -4.27
C GLY A 111 -13.87 -4.89 -2.76
N THR A 112 -14.65 -5.56 -1.92
CA THR A 112 -14.48 -5.49 -0.47
C THR A 112 -13.34 -6.41 -0.03
N MET A 113 -12.30 -5.83 0.59
CA MET A 113 -11.19 -6.60 1.16
C MET A 113 -11.44 -6.94 2.64
N ARG A 114 -11.30 -8.21 3.00
CA ARG A 114 -11.38 -8.70 4.38
C ARG A 114 -10.09 -9.41 4.76
N CYS A 115 -9.51 -9.08 5.91
CA CYS A 115 -8.27 -9.68 6.41
C CYS A 115 -8.45 -10.24 7.82
N ASN A 116 -7.94 -11.45 8.08
CA ASN A 116 -7.76 -11.99 9.43
C ASN A 116 -6.39 -11.63 10.02
#